data_AF-A0A453HLR3-F1
#
_entry.id   AF-A0A453HLR3-F1
#
_cell.length_a   1.000
_cell.length_b   1.000
_cell.length_c   1.000
_cell.angle_alpha   90.00
_cell.angle_beta   90.00
_cell.angle_gamma   90.00
#
_symmetry.space_group_name_H-M   'P 1'
#
loop_
_entity.id
_entity.type
_entity.pdbx_description
1 polymer ?
#
loop_
_entity_poly.entity_id
_entity_poly.type
_entity_poly.pdbx_seq_one_letter_code
_entity_poly.pdbx_strand_id
1 'polypeptide(L)'
;TRAAAPGFAPLLLSLLRRVPFPGDARLPDLIREHSSFLAAEEPQLLASAVFAFLRLLARNRLAPFPRSAECSNCEECKSAKNLEECGEKLVSFCVSVLRDHFQVCTLIGRDLVRSLHELVLVPEFQGFWKDLMLARNTDICRVVTPGWCTALSISPEMETQLLFMMSNVKWGGQKRYQLWFARKHLMVPGGEERIPDIVRFICCGYHPTNEVIQSGVIARWAVIGWLLTSCSKGYIVANAKLALFYDWLFFDETKGNVMNIEPAMLLMLNSISQYVDITNVLLEFLFLLIENYEVRRKEAIEQCVRCAFIVLVKKGVLPSLELLTGCEKLSPLLRQKLVAFLSSTTPVAAVEACLKPINEVSKAAELKKRVCSN
;
A
#
# COMPACT_ATOMS: atom_id res chain seq x y z
N THR A 1 7.99 -7.49 -33.09
CA THR A 1 8.56 -8.86 -32.95
C THR A 1 9.77 -8.96 -32.02
N ARG A 2 10.36 -7.86 -31.49
CA ARG A 2 11.56 -7.93 -30.62
C ARG A 2 11.31 -8.32 -29.14
N ALA A 3 10.07 -8.22 -28.64
CA ALA A 3 9.76 -8.50 -27.23
C ALA A 3 9.55 -10.00 -26.89
N ALA A 4 9.80 -10.90 -27.84
CA ALA A 4 9.67 -12.35 -27.68
C ALA A 4 10.99 -13.08 -27.34
N ALA A 5 12.07 -12.36 -27.04
CA ALA A 5 13.32 -12.99 -26.62
C ALA A 5 13.16 -13.59 -25.21
N PRO A 6 13.44 -14.90 -25.01
CA PRO A 6 13.40 -15.52 -23.69
C PRO A 6 14.25 -14.71 -22.68
N GLY A 7 13.65 -14.37 -21.53
CA GLY A 7 14.33 -13.62 -20.47
C GLY A 7 14.19 -12.10 -20.53
N PHE A 8 13.55 -11.52 -21.55
CA PHE A 8 13.30 -10.07 -21.64
C PHE A 8 12.47 -9.54 -20.46
N ALA A 9 11.34 -10.19 -20.14
CA ALA A 9 10.47 -9.76 -19.04
C ALA A 9 11.17 -9.80 -17.66
N PRO A 10 11.87 -10.89 -17.26
CA PRO A 10 12.66 -10.92 -16.03
C PRO A 10 13.76 -9.84 -15.97
N LEU A 11 14.43 -9.56 -17.09
CA LEU A 11 15.44 -8.50 -17.17
C LEU A 11 14.81 -7.13 -16.92
N LEU A 12 13.70 -6.83 -17.60
CA LEU A 12 13.00 -5.55 -17.46
C LEU A 12 12.46 -5.36 -16.03
N LEU A 13 11.88 -6.41 -15.43
CA LEU A 13 11.48 -6.38 -14.02
C LEU A 13 12.67 -6.11 -13.10
N SER A 14 13.81 -6.74 -13.35
CA SER A 14 15.03 -6.50 -12.56
C SER A 14 15.53 -5.06 -12.68
N LEU A 15 15.41 -4.44 -13.86
CA LEU A 15 15.72 -3.04 -14.08
C LEU A 15 14.73 -2.11 -13.35
N LEU A 16 13.43 -2.39 -13.41
CA LEU A 16 12.39 -1.64 -12.71
C LEU A 16 12.55 -1.67 -11.18
N ARG A 17 13.22 -2.70 -10.63
CA ARG A 17 13.52 -2.79 -9.19
C ARG A 17 14.73 -1.96 -8.75
N ARG A 18 15.54 -1.41 -9.67
CA ARG A 18 16.77 -0.66 -9.35
C ARG A 18 16.55 0.84 -9.09
N VAL A 19 15.41 1.22 -8.49
CA VAL A 19 15.02 2.63 -8.29
C VAL A 19 15.71 3.25 -7.04
N PRO A 20 16.25 4.50 -7.09
CA PRO A 20 16.14 5.50 -8.15
C PRO A 20 16.92 5.06 -9.38
N PHE A 21 16.20 4.92 -10.48
CA PHE A 21 16.74 4.46 -11.73
C PHE A 21 17.65 5.59 -12.22
N PRO A 22 18.97 5.40 -12.28
CA PRO A 22 19.84 6.42 -12.82
C PRO A 22 19.61 6.47 -14.33
N GLY A 23 18.68 7.33 -14.76
CA GLY A 23 18.83 8.06 -16.00
C GLY A 23 18.63 7.33 -17.33
N ASP A 24 18.13 6.09 -17.44
CA ASP A 24 17.70 5.63 -18.78
C ASP A 24 16.29 6.15 -19.09
N ALA A 25 16.22 7.44 -19.44
CA ALA A 25 15.02 8.13 -19.91
C ALA A 25 14.35 7.39 -21.09
N ARG A 26 15.04 6.44 -21.72
CA ARG A 26 14.54 5.62 -22.81
C ARG A 26 13.65 4.46 -22.34
N LEU A 27 13.70 4.07 -21.07
CA LEU A 27 12.89 2.94 -20.60
C LEU A 27 11.37 3.20 -20.68
N PRO A 28 10.86 4.37 -20.22
CA PRO A 28 9.47 4.73 -20.46
C PRO A 28 9.11 4.79 -21.94
N ASP A 29 10.00 5.30 -22.80
CA ASP A 29 9.77 5.42 -24.24
C ASP A 29 9.70 4.05 -24.92
N LEU A 30 10.63 3.14 -24.58
CA LEU A 30 10.67 1.77 -25.06
C LEU A 30 9.39 1.01 -24.69
N ILE A 31 8.95 1.15 -23.44
CA ILE A 31 7.73 0.50 -22.97
C ILE A 31 6.50 1.13 -23.62
N ARG A 32 6.50 2.45 -23.88
CA ARG A 32 5.42 3.15 -24.57
C ARG A 32 5.27 2.66 -26.01
N GLU A 33 6.38 2.60 -26.75
CA GLU A 33 6.44 2.13 -28.15
C GLU A 33 5.87 0.71 -28.29
N HIS A 34 6.09 -0.13 -27.28
CA HIS A 34 5.62 -1.52 -27.28
C HIS A 34 4.40 -1.78 -26.37
N SER A 35 3.73 -0.73 -25.89
CA SER A 35 2.64 -0.85 -24.90
C SER A 35 1.49 -1.73 -25.37
N SER A 36 1.07 -1.63 -26.64
CA SER A 36 0.00 -2.47 -27.20
C SER A 36 0.38 -3.95 -27.29
N PHE A 37 1.63 -4.23 -27.65
CA PHE A 37 2.15 -5.60 -27.65
C PHE A 37 2.24 -6.14 -26.22
N LEU A 38 2.80 -5.37 -25.29
CA LEU A 38 2.93 -5.77 -23.90
C LEU A 38 1.55 -5.97 -23.25
N ALA A 39 0.55 -5.15 -23.58
CA ALA A 39 -0.81 -5.31 -23.08
C ALA A 39 -1.44 -6.64 -23.52
N ALA A 40 -1.13 -7.11 -24.73
CA ALA A 40 -1.67 -8.36 -25.28
C ALA A 40 -0.89 -9.59 -24.79
N GLU A 41 0.44 -9.55 -24.84
CA GLU A 41 1.28 -10.74 -24.65
C GLU A 41 1.91 -10.82 -23.25
N GLU A 42 2.21 -9.67 -22.63
CA GLU A 42 2.94 -9.57 -21.36
C GLU A 42 2.29 -8.56 -20.38
N PRO A 43 0.98 -8.68 -20.08
CA PRO A 43 0.23 -7.64 -19.37
C PRO A 43 0.75 -7.37 -17.97
N GLN A 44 1.28 -8.39 -17.28
CA GLN A 44 1.91 -8.23 -15.98
C GLN A 44 3.16 -7.33 -16.06
N LEU A 45 3.93 -7.40 -17.15
CA LEU A 45 5.13 -6.59 -17.33
C LEU A 45 4.77 -5.11 -17.50
N LEU A 46 3.75 -4.82 -18.32
CA LEU A 46 3.24 -3.46 -18.50
C LEU A 46 2.68 -2.90 -17.18
N ALA A 47 1.88 -3.69 -16.46
CA ALA A 47 1.37 -3.31 -15.14
C ALA A 47 2.51 -3.07 -14.13
N SER A 48 3.57 -3.89 -14.16
CA SER A 48 4.77 -3.73 -13.33
C SER A 48 5.51 -2.44 -13.62
N ALA A 49 5.67 -2.08 -14.89
CA ALA A 49 6.31 -0.84 -15.30
C ALA A 49 5.54 0.39 -14.82
N VAL A 50 4.23 0.44 -15.11
CA VAL A 50 3.37 1.54 -14.65
C VAL A 50 3.39 1.64 -13.13
N PHE A 51 3.27 0.52 -12.42
CA PHE A 51 3.31 0.53 -10.97
C PHE A 51 4.63 1.06 -10.41
N ALA A 52 5.77 0.59 -10.93
CA ALA A 52 7.09 1.05 -10.50
C ALA A 52 7.26 2.57 -10.73
N PHE A 53 6.81 3.10 -11.86
CA PHE A 53 6.88 4.52 -12.15
C PHE A 53 5.90 5.37 -11.33
N LEU A 54 4.68 4.89 -11.09
CA LEU A 54 3.75 5.55 -10.17
C LEU A 54 4.34 5.66 -8.75
N ARG A 55 4.98 4.58 -8.25
CA ARG A 55 5.65 4.61 -6.95
C ARG A 55 6.86 5.55 -6.94
N LEU A 56 7.63 5.59 -8.02
CA LEU A 56 8.74 6.52 -8.18
C LEU A 56 8.26 7.98 -8.14
N LEU A 57 7.21 8.32 -8.88
CA LEU A 57 6.61 9.65 -8.88
C LEU A 57 6.08 10.02 -7.50
N ALA A 58 5.37 9.10 -6.83
CA ALA A 58 4.77 9.38 -5.52
C ALA A 58 5.83 9.70 -4.45
N ARG A 59 6.97 9.01 -4.45
CA ARG A 59 8.08 9.27 -3.52
C ARG A 59 8.79 10.59 -3.77
N ASN A 60 8.89 11.01 -5.03
CA ASN A 60 9.59 12.23 -5.42
C ASN A 60 8.64 13.41 -5.64
N ARG A 61 7.39 13.31 -5.19
CA ARG A 61 6.39 14.36 -5.38
C ARG A 61 6.75 15.68 -4.67
N LEU A 62 7.38 15.59 -3.49
CA LEU A 62 7.65 16.73 -2.61
C LEU A 62 9.13 17.11 -2.52
N ALA A 63 10.01 16.26 -3.02
CA ALA A 63 11.42 16.59 -3.18
C ALA A 63 11.65 16.86 -4.65
N PRO A 64 12.36 17.93 -5.07
CA PRO A 64 12.99 17.88 -6.37
C PRO A 64 13.74 16.55 -6.42
N PHE A 65 13.47 15.73 -7.44
CA PHE A 65 14.17 14.46 -7.65
C PHE A 65 15.63 14.68 -7.23
N PRO A 66 16.22 13.81 -6.41
CA PRO A 66 17.58 14.02 -5.96
C PRO A 66 18.42 14.24 -7.22
N ARG A 67 19.11 15.40 -7.28
CA ARG A 67 20.30 15.53 -8.12
C ARG A 67 21.19 14.40 -7.62
N SER A 68 21.09 13.23 -8.25
CA SER A 68 21.89 12.10 -7.83
C SER A 68 23.31 12.59 -7.85
N ALA A 69 24.01 12.33 -6.75
CA ALA A 69 25.46 12.41 -6.63
C ALA A 69 26.07 12.29 -8.02
N GLU A 70 26.74 13.36 -8.47
CA GLU A 70 27.32 13.48 -9.80
C GLU A 70 27.87 12.12 -10.21
N CYS A 71 27.20 11.46 -11.15
CA CYS A 71 27.73 10.24 -11.72
C CYS A 71 28.86 10.69 -12.64
N SER A 72 30.02 10.91 -12.04
CA SER A 72 31.19 11.50 -12.70
C SER A 72 31.68 10.67 -13.89
N ASN A 73 31.27 9.40 -13.98
CA ASN A 73 31.75 8.42 -14.96
C ASN A 73 30.66 7.83 -15.87
N CYS A 74 29.47 8.44 -15.97
CA CYS A 74 28.37 7.98 -16.84
C CYS A 74 28.11 8.99 -17.97
N GLU A 75 28.51 8.66 -19.21
CA GLU A 75 28.23 9.45 -20.42
C GLU A 75 26.71 9.73 -20.59
N GLU A 76 25.87 8.74 -20.27
CA GLU A 76 24.40 8.86 -20.37
C GLU A 76 23.82 9.86 -19.35
N CYS A 77 24.42 9.97 -18.17
CA CYS A 77 23.98 10.87 -17.11
C CYS A 77 24.35 12.34 -17.40
N LYS A 78 25.39 12.57 -18.21
CA LYS A 78 25.69 13.91 -18.78
C LYS A 78 24.65 14.33 -19.83
N SER A 79 23.97 13.38 -20.46
CA SER A 79 22.89 13.61 -21.44
C SER A 79 21.51 13.82 -20.81
N ALA A 80 21.32 13.41 -19.54
CA ALA A 80 20.12 13.67 -18.74
C ALA A 80 20.07 15.15 -18.30
N LYS A 81 20.01 16.05 -19.28
CA LYS A 81 19.69 17.46 -19.07
C LYS A 81 18.21 17.52 -18.67
N ASN A 82 17.96 18.06 -17.49
CA ASN A 82 16.65 18.34 -16.88
C ASN A 82 15.86 17.14 -16.33
N LEU A 83 15.94 17.05 -15.02
CA LEU A 83 15.23 16.09 -14.17
C LEU A 83 13.71 16.35 -14.12
N GLU A 84 13.31 17.59 -14.37
CA GLU A 84 11.91 18.02 -14.55
C GLU A 84 11.32 17.42 -15.85
N GLU A 85 12.09 17.45 -16.95
CA GLU A 85 11.71 16.83 -18.22
C GLU A 85 11.56 15.31 -18.09
N CYS A 86 12.40 14.66 -17.27
CA CYS A 86 12.23 13.25 -16.93
C CYS A 86 10.94 12.99 -16.12
N GLY A 87 10.59 13.90 -15.21
CA GLY A 87 9.34 13.85 -14.45
C GLY A 87 8.11 13.95 -15.36
N GLU A 88 8.07 14.93 -16.25
CA GLU A 88 6.97 15.12 -17.22
C GLU A 88 6.82 13.91 -18.15
N LYS A 89 7.94 13.36 -18.65
CA LYS A 89 7.92 12.13 -19.47
C LYS A 89 7.33 10.94 -18.71
N LEU A 90 7.68 10.78 -17.44
CA LEU A 90 7.13 9.72 -16.58
C LEU A 90 5.64 9.92 -16.29
N VAL A 91 5.20 11.15 -16.01
CA VAL A 91 3.78 11.48 -15.81
C VAL A 91 3.00 11.18 -17.09
N SER A 92 3.46 11.70 -18.23
CA SER A 92 2.88 11.46 -19.56
C SER A 92 2.78 9.96 -19.87
N PHE A 93 3.84 9.21 -19.56
CA PHE A 93 3.86 7.76 -19.76
C PHE A 93 2.78 7.07 -18.93
N CYS A 94 2.77 7.33 -17.61
CA CYS A 94 1.82 6.68 -16.71
C CYS A 94 0.38 6.98 -17.11
N VAL A 95 0.08 8.25 -17.41
CA VAL A 95 -1.28 8.68 -17.78
C VAL A 95 -1.72 8.10 -19.11
N SER A 96 -0.84 8.04 -20.13
CA SER A 96 -1.15 7.38 -21.40
C SER A 96 -1.47 5.89 -21.18
N VAL A 97 -0.59 5.14 -20.52
CA VAL A 97 -0.85 3.70 -20.32
C VAL A 97 -2.08 3.45 -19.43
N LEU A 98 -2.33 4.30 -18.43
CA LEU A 98 -3.55 4.22 -17.60
C LEU A 98 -4.83 4.45 -18.42
N ARG A 99 -4.80 5.32 -19.43
CA ARG A 99 -5.95 5.59 -20.31
C ARG A 99 -6.11 4.52 -21.38
N ASP A 100 -5.02 4.16 -22.03
CA ASP A 100 -5.01 3.29 -23.21
C ASP A 100 -5.15 1.81 -22.82
N HIS A 101 -4.59 1.42 -21.67
CA HIS A 101 -4.50 0.03 -21.21
C HIS A 101 -5.02 -0.15 -19.78
N PHE A 102 -6.10 0.55 -19.42
CA PHE A 102 -6.63 0.58 -18.04
C PHE A 102 -6.86 -0.82 -17.45
N GLN A 103 -7.42 -1.74 -18.23
CA GLN A 103 -7.71 -3.10 -17.77
C GLN A 103 -6.44 -3.83 -17.32
N VAL A 104 -5.33 -3.64 -18.02
CA VAL A 104 -4.02 -4.18 -17.63
C VAL A 104 -3.54 -3.54 -16.32
N CYS A 105 -3.71 -2.23 -16.17
CA CYS A 105 -3.35 -1.53 -14.94
C CYS A 105 -4.15 -2.04 -13.72
N THR A 106 -5.41 -2.47 -13.90
CA THR A 106 -6.20 -3.03 -12.78
C THR A 106 -5.62 -4.31 -12.18
N LEU A 107 -4.69 -5.00 -12.86
CA LEU A 107 -3.96 -6.16 -12.33
C LEU A 107 -3.12 -5.82 -11.08
N ILE A 108 -2.77 -4.55 -10.89
CA ILE A 108 -2.08 -4.04 -9.70
C ILE A 108 -2.98 -4.17 -8.46
N GLY A 109 -4.29 -4.09 -8.63
CA GLY A 109 -5.27 -4.12 -7.54
C GLY A 109 -5.26 -2.84 -6.69
N ARG A 110 -5.61 -2.95 -5.40
CA ARG A 110 -5.82 -1.83 -4.49
C ARG A 110 -4.62 -0.85 -4.39
N ASP A 111 -3.38 -1.31 -4.50
CA ASP A 111 -2.20 -0.41 -4.44
C ASP A 111 -2.08 0.52 -5.67
N LEU A 112 -2.82 0.26 -6.76
CA LEU A 112 -3.00 1.25 -7.84
C LEU A 112 -3.75 2.48 -7.32
N VAL A 113 -4.85 2.26 -6.60
CA VAL A 113 -5.67 3.34 -6.03
C VAL A 113 -4.87 4.15 -5.03
N ARG A 114 -4.10 3.48 -4.15
CA ARG A 114 -3.18 4.14 -3.22
C ARG A 114 -2.18 5.04 -3.95
N SER A 115 -1.57 4.53 -5.02
CA SER A 115 -0.57 5.29 -5.79
C SER A 115 -1.18 6.51 -6.47
N LEU A 116 -2.39 6.38 -7.02
CA LEU A 116 -3.10 7.48 -7.65
C LEU A 116 -3.57 8.53 -6.64
N HIS A 117 -4.01 8.13 -5.43
CA HIS A 117 -4.33 9.06 -4.35
C HIS A 117 -3.10 9.91 -3.97
N GLU A 118 -1.93 9.30 -3.86
CA GLU A 118 -0.68 10.02 -3.57
C GLU A 118 -0.28 11.00 -4.67
N LEU A 119 -0.78 10.82 -5.90
CA LEU A 119 -0.49 11.64 -7.07
C LEU A 119 -1.63 12.59 -7.46
N VAL A 120 -2.75 12.61 -6.75
CA VAL A 120 -3.98 13.30 -7.17
C VAL A 120 -3.86 14.83 -7.32
N LEU A 121 -2.84 15.46 -6.70
CA LEU A 121 -2.58 16.90 -6.87
C LEU A 121 -1.73 17.23 -8.09
N VAL A 122 -1.20 16.23 -8.80
CA VAL A 122 -0.55 16.42 -10.09
C VAL A 122 -1.65 16.54 -11.15
N PRO A 123 -1.72 17.65 -11.94
CA PRO A 123 -2.86 17.98 -12.78
C PRO A 123 -3.33 16.85 -13.72
N GLU A 124 -2.41 16.13 -14.33
CA GLU A 124 -2.68 15.06 -15.28
C GLU A 124 -3.36 13.86 -14.61
N PHE A 125 -2.94 13.53 -13.38
CA PHE A 125 -3.58 12.50 -12.56
C PHE A 125 -4.91 12.98 -11.99
N GLN A 126 -5.07 14.28 -11.71
CA GLN A 126 -6.34 14.85 -11.26
C GLN A 126 -7.44 14.70 -12.32
N GLY A 127 -7.11 14.99 -13.59
CA GLY A 127 -8.02 14.78 -14.71
C GLY A 127 -8.43 13.31 -14.82
N PHE A 128 -7.45 12.41 -14.86
CA PHE A 128 -7.70 10.96 -14.88
C PHE A 128 -8.57 10.48 -13.71
N TRP A 129 -8.33 10.99 -12.50
CA TRP A 129 -9.07 10.61 -11.30
C TRP A 129 -10.57 10.94 -11.41
N LYS A 130 -10.89 12.14 -11.89
CA LYS A 130 -12.27 12.59 -12.09
C LYS A 130 -12.98 11.81 -13.18
N ASP A 131 -12.27 11.51 -14.27
CA ASP A 131 -12.87 10.90 -15.48
C ASP A 131 -13.15 9.41 -15.32
N LEU A 132 -12.22 8.64 -14.71
CA LEU A 132 -12.26 7.17 -14.76
C LEU A 132 -12.32 6.50 -13.39
N MET A 133 -11.60 7.03 -12.40
CA MET A 133 -11.44 6.34 -11.12
C MET A 133 -12.66 6.48 -10.20
N LEU A 134 -13.39 7.59 -10.27
CA LEU A 134 -14.49 7.88 -9.34
C LEU A 134 -15.63 6.84 -9.37
N ALA A 135 -15.79 6.15 -10.51
CA ALA A 135 -16.79 5.09 -10.71
C ALA A 135 -16.23 3.67 -10.51
N ARG A 136 -14.90 3.47 -10.62
CA ARG A 136 -14.26 2.14 -10.66
C ARG A 136 -13.35 1.83 -9.47
N ASN A 137 -13.07 2.82 -8.63
CA ASN A 137 -12.21 2.67 -7.44
C ASN A 137 -12.70 1.51 -6.55
N THR A 138 -14.01 1.29 -6.48
CA THR A 138 -14.63 0.30 -5.61
C THR A 138 -14.20 -1.11 -5.93
N ASP A 139 -14.23 -1.44 -7.22
CA ASP A 139 -13.96 -2.79 -7.70
C ASP A 139 -12.46 -3.08 -7.63
N ILE A 140 -11.63 -2.08 -7.94
CA ILE A 140 -10.17 -2.21 -7.88
C ILE A 140 -9.69 -2.36 -6.44
N CYS A 141 -10.27 -1.62 -5.48
CA CYS A 141 -9.93 -1.75 -4.06
C CYS A 141 -10.22 -3.16 -3.50
N ARG A 142 -11.17 -3.89 -4.08
CA ARG A 142 -11.46 -5.29 -3.69
C ARG A 142 -10.41 -6.27 -4.20
N VAL A 143 -9.71 -5.93 -5.28
CA VAL A 143 -8.61 -6.75 -5.81
C VAL A 143 -7.40 -6.62 -4.90
N VAL A 144 -6.94 -7.76 -4.38
CA VAL A 144 -5.72 -7.83 -3.56
C VAL A 144 -4.52 -7.51 -4.43
N THR A 145 -3.62 -6.68 -3.93
CA THR A 145 -2.36 -6.37 -4.60
C THR A 145 -1.49 -7.63 -4.71
N PRO A 146 -1.08 -8.04 -5.92
CA PRO A 146 -0.20 -9.20 -6.09
C PRO A 146 1.17 -9.03 -5.42
N GLY A 147 1.78 -10.15 -5.02
CA GLY A 147 3.09 -10.16 -4.36
C GLY A 147 4.20 -9.47 -5.17
N TRP A 148 4.16 -9.57 -6.51
CA TRP A 148 5.14 -8.93 -7.39
C TRP A 148 5.13 -7.40 -7.28
N CYS A 149 3.99 -6.77 -6.99
CA CYS A 149 3.93 -5.32 -6.76
C CYS A 149 4.72 -4.91 -5.51
N THR A 150 4.58 -5.67 -4.42
CA THR A 150 5.23 -5.34 -3.15
C THR A 150 6.76 -5.38 -3.26
N ALA A 151 7.29 -6.36 -4.00
CA ALA A 151 8.71 -6.46 -4.32
C ALA A 151 9.21 -5.34 -5.25
N LEU A 152 8.39 -4.87 -6.21
CA LEU A 152 8.74 -3.72 -7.06
C LEU A 152 8.84 -2.41 -6.28
N SER A 153 8.14 -2.32 -5.16
CA SER A 153 8.12 -1.11 -4.33
C SER A 153 9.39 -0.95 -3.48
N ILE A 154 10.26 -1.94 -3.38
CA ILE A 154 11.52 -1.81 -2.64
C ILE A 154 12.69 -2.33 -3.46
N SER A 155 13.89 -1.81 -3.20
CA SER A 155 15.07 -2.30 -3.90
C SER A 155 15.38 -3.75 -3.46
N PRO A 156 16.02 -4.57 -4.33
CA PRO A 156 16.43 -5.93 -3.97
C PRO A 156 17.33 -5.98 -2.74
N GLU A 157 18.14 -4.94 -2.54
CA GLU A 157 18.99 -4.81 -1.36
C GLU A 157 18.17 -4.55 -0.09
N MET A 158 17.18 -3.64 -0.13
CA MET A 158 16.29 -3.40 1.01
C MET A 158 15.54 -4.68 1.37
N GLU A 159 15.01 -5.39 0.36
CA GLU A 159 14.34 -6.68 0.54
C GLU A 159 15.25 -7.67 1.27
N THR A 160 16.47 -7.88 0.76
CA THR A 160 17.44 -8.80 1.36
C THR A 160 17.74 -8.46 2.82
N GLN A 161 17.97 -7.19 3.13
CA GLN A 161 18.29 -6.75 4.50
C GLN A 161 17.08 -6.87 5.44
N LEU A 162 15.87 -6.54 4.98
CA LEU A 162 14.63 -6.66 5.76
C LEU A 162 14.30 -8.12 6.04
N LEU A 163 14.39 -8.98 5.03
CA LEU A 163 14.16 -10.42 5.18
C LEU A 163 15.19 -11.04 6.13
N PHE A 164 16.47 -10.70 6.00
CA PHE A 164 17.50 -11.14 6.94
C PHE A 164 17.17 -10.71 8.37
N MET A 165 16.75 -9.45 8.56
CA MET A 165 16.35 -8.94 9.87
C MET A 165 15.21 -9.79 10.46
N MET A 166 14.13 -10.00 9.71
CA MET A 166 12.92 -10.68 10.19
C MET A 166 12.97 -12.21 10.16
N SER A 167 14.03 -12.82 9.62
CA SER A 167 14.18 -14.27 9.54
C SER A 167 15.35 -14.81 10.36
N ASN A 168 16.37 -13.98 10.60
CA ASN A 168 17.64 -14.45 11.16
C ASN A 168 18.07 -13.70 12.43
N VAL A 169 17.59 -12.48 12.66
CA VAL A 169 18.04 -11.67 13.80
C VAL A 169 17.18 -11.96 15.03
N LYS A 170 17.79 -12.51 16.08
CA LYS A 170 17.13 -12.78 17.36
C LYS A 170 16.62 -11.49 18.02
N TRP A 171 15.49 -11.60 18.71
CA TRP A 171 14.94 -10.53 19.53
C TRP A 171 15.97 -9.97 20.51
N GLY A 172 16.07 -8.65 20.61
CA GLY A 172 17.10 -7.92 21.36
C GLY A 172 18.36 -7.59 20.54
N GLY A 173 18.65 -8.34 19.47
CA GLY A 173 19.82 -8.14 18.61
C GLY A 173 19.63 -7.14 17.47
N GLN A 174 18.43 -6.59 17.28
CA GLN A 174 18.06 -5.81 16.10
C GLN A 174 18.72 -4.43 15.96
N LYS A 175 19.17 -3.80 17.07
CA LYS A 175 19.54 -2.37 17.09
C LYS A 175 20.61 -2.01 16.04
N ARG A 176 21.64 -2.86 15.89
CA ARG A 176 22.71 -2.64 14.90
C ARG A 176 22.21 -2.75 13.45
N TYR A 177 21.33 -3.72 13.18
CA TYR A 177 20.79 -3.96 11.85
C TYR A 177 19.82 -2.86 11.43
N GLN A 178 18.97 -2.41 12.36
CA GLN A 178 18.12 -1.23 12.19
C GLN A 178 18.96 0.01 11.88
N LEU A 179 20.03 0.25 12.62
CA LEU A 179 20.92 1.39 12.39
C LEU A 179 21.63 1.31 11.02
N TRP A 180 22.13 0.14 10.62
CA TRP A 180 22.75 -0.05 9.31
C TRP A 180 21.76 0.19 8.17
N PHE A 181 20.56 -0.38 8.29
CA PHE A 181 19.49 -0.17 7.31
C PHE A 181 19.10 1.31 7.23
N ALA A 182 18.87 1.96 8.37
CA ALA A 182 18.50 3.37 8.42
C ALA A 182 19.57 4.26 7.76
N ARG A 183 20.84 4.11 8.16
CA ARG A 183 21.94 4.90 7.60
C ARG A 183 22.04 4.77 6.09
N LYS A 184 21.83 3.56 5.56
CA LYS A 184 21.98 3.29 4.13
C LYS A 184 20.76 3.74 3.31
N HIS A 185 19.55 3.56 3.85
CA HIS A 185 18.33 3.61 3.04
C HIS A 185 17.35 4.72 3.43
N LEU A 186 17.35 5.16 4.70
CA LEU A 186 16.38 6.09 5.26
C LEU A 186 16.99 7.47 5.59
N MET A 187 18.22 7.50 6.12
CA MET A 187 18.97 8.71 6.47
C MET A 187 19.69 9.31 5.26
N VAL A 188 19.01 9.31 4.11
CA VAL A 188 19.47 9.88 2.85
C VAL A 188 18.38 10.83 2.34
N PRO A 189 18.70 11.82 1.49
CA PRO A 189 17.68 12.68 0.90
C PRO A 189 16.59 11.84 0.19
N GLY A 190 15.32 12.06 0.54
CA GLY A 190 14.20 11.28 0.01
C GLY A 190 14.07 9.84 0.55
N GLY A 191 14.84 9.48 1.59
CA GLY A 191 14.90 8.13 2.13
C GLY A 191 13.66 7.75 2.96
N GLU A 192 13.14 8.67 3.78
CA GLU A 192 11.95 8.44 4.61
C GLU A 192 10.69 8.20 3.76
N GLU A 193 10.61 8.79 2.57
CA GLU A 193 9.50 8.66 1.63
C GLU A 193 9.32 7.20 1.15
N ARG A 194 10.30 6.33 1.38
CA ARG A 194 10.25 4.89 1.11
C ARG A 194 9.57 4.08 2.22
N ILE A 195 9.44 4.64 3.43
CA ILE A 195 8.92 3.94 4.60
C ILE A 195 7.51 3.37 4.36
N PRO A 196 6.54 4.10 3.78
CA PRO A 196 5.22 3.53 3.50
C PRO A 196 5.28 2.27 2.62
N ASP A 197 6.16 2.26 1.62
CA ASP A 197 6.33 1.11 0.73
C ASP A 197 7.06 -0.05 1.41
N ILE A 198 8.00 0.22 2.30
CA ILE A 198 8.61 -0.79 3.17
C ILE A 198 7.56 -1.41 4.09
N VAL A 199 6.66 -0.60 4.68
CA VAL A 199 5.55 -1.09 5.50
C VAL A 199 4.62 -1.99 4.68
N ARG A 200 4.26 -1.60 3.44
CA ARG A 200 3.48 -2.46 2.54
C ARG A 200 4.19 -3.79 2.27
N PHE A 201 5.50 -3.77 2.02
CA PHE A 201 6.29 -4.99 1.82
C PHE A 201 6.27 -5.89 3.06
N ILE A 202 6.46 -5.35 4.27
CA ILE A 202 6.44 -6.15 5.51
C ILE A 202 5.04 -6.77 5.75
N CYS A 203 3.96 -6.04 5.45
CA CYS A 203 2.61 -6.56 5.61
C CYS A 203 2.26 -7.63 4.57
N CYS A 204 2.56 -7.37 3.29
CA CYS A 204 1.99 -8.14 2.17
C CYS A 204 3.01 -8.95 1.36
N GLY A 205 4.28 -8.56 1.37
CA GLY A 205 5.36 -9.22 0.62
C GLY A 205 6.08 -10.30 1.42
N TYR A 206 6.05 -10.23 2.75
CA TYR A 206 6.69 -11.21 3.63
C TYR A 206 5.73 -11.79 4.67
N HIS A 207 5.45 -13.09 4.54
CA HIS A 207 4.68 -13.87 5.51
C HIS A 207 5.59 -14.97 6.10
N PRO A 208 6.07 -14.83 7.35
CA PRO A 208 6.95 -15.81 7.97
C PRO A 208 6.25 -17.16 8.15
N THR A 209 7.00 -18.25 8.03
CA THR A 209 6.51 -19.59 8.38
C THR A 209 6.35 -19.72 9.90
N ASN A 210 5.58 -20.71 10.36
CA ASN A 210 5.41 -20.99 11.78
C ASN A 210 6.75 -21.24 12.49
N GLU A 211 7.70 -21.90 11.81
CA GLU A 211 9.06 -22.12 12.32
C GLU A 211 9.77 -20.80 12.60
N VAL A 212 9.71 -19.85 11.65
CA VAL A 212 10.32 -18.52 11.83
C VAL A 212 9.64 -17.78 12.98
N ILE A 213 8.30 -17.80 13.04
CA ILE A 213 7.53 -17.14 14.12
C ILE A 213 7.95 -17.67 15.50
N GLN A 214 8.15 -18.97 15.64
CA GLN A 214 8.53 -19.62 16.90
C GLN A 214 10.03 -19.56 17.20
N SER A 215 10.85 -19.10 16.26
CA SER A 215 12.31 -19.10 16.39
C SER A 215 12.88 -17.96 17.26
N GLY A 216 12.05 -17.05 17.79
CA GLY A 216 12.50 -15.93 18.63
C GLY A 216 13.26 -14.84 17.87
N VAL A 217 13.03 -14.72 16.56
CA VAL A 217 13.53 -13.60 15.75
C VAL A 217 12.67 -12.36 15.95
N ILE A 218 13.19 -11.20 15.52
CA ILE A 218 12.40 -9.97 15.54
C ILE A 218 11.14 -10.10 14.68
N ALA A 219 10.00 -9.82 15.28
CA ALA A 219 8.70 -9.90 14.62
C ALA A 219 8.46 -8.72 13.67
N ARG A 220 7.63 -8.96 12.63
CA ARG A 220 7.23 -7.95 11.63
C ARG A 220 6.70 -6.66 12.26
N TRP A 221 5.81 -6.79 13.25
CA TRP A 221 5.20 -5.64 13.93
C TRP A 221 6.24 -4.75 14.62
N ALA A 222 7.33 -5.32 15.14
CA ALA A 222 8.39 -4.56 15.82
C ALA A 222 9.24 -3.77 14.83
N VAL A 223 9.49 -4.33 13.64
CA VAL A 223 10.15 -3.59 12.54
C VAL A 223 9.27 -2.42 12.08
N ILE A 224 7.96 -2.63 11.93
CA ILE A 224 7.01 -1.56 11.59
C ILE A 224 6.98 -0.47 12.67
N GLY A 225 6.93 -0.85 13.95
CA GLY A 225 6.98 0.09 15.07
C GLY A 225 8.23 0.97 15.02
N TRP A 226 9.39 0.36 14.81
CA TRP A 226 10.65 1.07 14.61
C TRP A 226 10.58 2.05 13.43
N LEU A 227 10.09 1.62 12.28
CA LEU A 227 9.96 2.47 11.08
C LEU A 227 9.06 3.68 11.34
N LEU A 228 7.90 3.49 11.98
CA LEU A 228 6.97 4.57 12.32
C LEU A 228 7.60 5.59 13.27
N THR A 229 8.41 5.14 14.24
CA THR A 229 9.12 6.02 15.18
C THR A 229 10.38 6.68 14.59
N SER A 230 10.81 6.25 13.40
CA SER A 230 12.01 6.78 12.74
C SER A 230 11.72 7.93 11.78
N CYS A 231 10.45 8.20 11.48
CA CYS A 231 10.04 9.30 10.59
C CYS A 231 10.16 10.66 11.28
N SER A 232 10.72 11.65 10.59
CA SER A 232 10.75 13.04 11.04
C SER A 232 9.58 13.87 10.49
N LYS A 233 9.01 13.47 9.35
CA LYS A 233 7.96 14.23 8.65
C LYS A 233 6.57 13.66 8.92
N GLY A 234 5.64 14.51 9.37
CA GLY A 234 4.27 14.10 9.74
C GLY A 234 3.48 13.44 8.60
N TYR A 235 3.64 13.91 7.36
CA TYR A 235 2.95 13.31 6.20
C TYR A 235 3.47 11.89 5.89
N ILE A 236 4.75 11.61 6.14
CA ILE A 236 5.34 10.27 5.95
C ILE A 236 4.77 9.31 6.98
N VAL A 237 4.69 9.75 8.24
CA VAL A 237 4.04 8.97 9.32
C VAL A 237 2.59 8.66 8.95
N ALA A 238 1.83 9.64 8.46
CA ALA A 238 0.45 9.43 8.04
C ALA A 238 0.34 8.41 6.88
N ASN A 239 1.19 8.52 5.86
CA ASN A 239 1.22 7.56 4.75
C ASN A 239 1.64 6.15 5.20
N ALA A 240 2.57 6.05 6.15
CA ALA A 240 3.00 4.76 6.70
C ALA A 240 1.89 4.09 7.53
N LYS A 241 1.11 4.86 8.32
CA LYS A 241 -0.07 4.35 9.01
C LYS A 241 -1.17 3.95 8.02
N LEU A 242 -1.39 4.71 6.96
CA LEU A 242 -2.30 4.32 5.89
C LEU A 242 -1.85 3.00 5.24
N ALA A 243 -0.57 2.85 4.93
CA ALA A 243 0.00 1.62 4.39
C ALA A 243 -0.19 0.42 5.32
N LEU A 244 -0.05 0.62 6.64
CA LEU A 244 -0.26 -0.39 7.68
C LEU A 244 -1.72 -0.86 7.75
N PHE A 245 -2.67 0.07 7.65
CA PHE A 245 -4.11 -0.23 7.72
C PHE A 245 -4.76 -0.46 6.36
N TYR A 246 -4.02 -0.39 5.26
CA TYR A 246 -4.62 -0.36 3.92
C TYR A 246 -5.47 -1.59 3.62
N ASP A 247 -5.00 -2.77 4.03
CA ASP A 247 -5.74 -4.02 3.83
C ASP A 247 -6.93 -4.19 4.77
N TRP A 248 -6.98 -3.45 5.88
CA TRP A 248 -8.12 -3.44 6.80
C TRP A 248 -9.34 -2.78 6.18
N LEU A 249 -9.13 -1.69 5.42
CA LEU A 249 -10.21 -0.89 4.81
C LEU A 249 -11.03 -1.68 3.78
N PHE A 250 -10.43 -2.74 3.22
CA PHE A 250 -11.02 -3.59 2.18
C PHE A 250 -10.84 -5.07 2.51
N PHE A 251 -10.84 -5.39 3.81
CA PHE A 251 -10.68 -6.76 4.26
C PHE A 251 -11.92 -7.58 3.95
N ASP A 252 -11.70 -8.78 3.44
CA ASP A 252 -12.72 -9.75 3.07
C ASP A 252 -12.29 -11.10 3.65
N GLU A 253 -13.12 -11.77 4.45
CA GLU A 253 -12.73 -13.03 5.08
C GLU A 253 -12.46 -14.16 4.09
N THR A 254 -13.10 -14.14 2.91
CA THR A 254 -12.99 -15.21 1.92
C THR A 254 -11.72 -15.11 1.09
N LYS A 255 -11.24 -13.89 0.82
CA LYS A 255 -10.07 -13.62 -0.03
C LYS A 255 -8.87 -13.04 0.72
N GLY A 256 -9.10 -12.42 1.86
CA GLY A 256 -8.11 -11.71 2.64
C GLY A 256 -7.16 -12.65 3.36
N ASN A 257 -5.88 -12.29 3.39
CA ASN A 257 -4.88 -12.99 4.18
C ASN A 257 -4.73 -12.30 5.54
N VAL A 258 -4.95 -13.05 6.63
CA VAL A 258 -4.78 -12.55 8.00
C VAL A 258 -3.39 -11.98 8.25
N MET A 259 -2.36 -12.51 7.59
CA MET A 259 -0.98 -12.04 7.70
C MET A 259 -0.79 -10.60 7.19
N ASN A 260 -1.71 -10.07 6.37
CA ASN A 260 -1.66 -8.68 5.88
C ASN A 260 -2.16 -7.68 6.94
N ILE A 261 -3.07 -8.10 7.82
CA ILE A 261 -3.71 -7.24 8.82
C ILE A 261 -3.13 -7.43 10.24
N GLU A 262 -2.60 -8.62 10.52
CA GLU A 262 -1.96 -8.99 11.80
C GLU A 262 -0.92 -7.99 12.29
N PRO A 263 0.02 -7.47 11.47
CA PRO A 263 1.11 -6.64 11.99
C PRO A 263 0.62 -5.38 12.71
N ALA A 264 -0.48 -4.77 12.24
CA ALA A 264 -1.07 -3.60 12.88
C ALA A 264 -1.63 -3.93 14.27
N MET A 265 -2.35 -5.06 14.37
CA MET A 265 -2.92 -5.53 15.64
C MET A 265 -1.83 -5.89 16.64
N LEU A 266 -0.83 -6.67 16.20
CA LEU A 266 0.26 -7.06 17.09
C LEU A 266 1.11 -5.87 17.52
N LEU A 267 1.34 -4.88 16.65
CA LEU A 267 2.01 -3.64 17.04
C LEU A 267 1.21 -2.93 18.13
N MET A 268 -0.09 -2.75 17.94
CA MET A 268 -0.97 -2.13 18.93
C MET A 268 -0.93 -2.87 20.28
N LEU A 269 -1.06 -4.20 20.29
CA LEU A 269 -1.08 -4.97 21.55
C LEU A 269 0.26 -4.98 22.27
N ASN A 270 1.36 -5.22 21.54
CA ASN A 270 2.68 -5.34 22.15
C ASN A 270 3.25 -4.00 22.61
N SER A 271 2.73 -2.87 22.09
CA SER A 271 3.10 -1.53 22.55
C SER A 271 2.43 -1.09 23.83
N ILE A 272 1.30 -1.67 24.26
CA ILE A 272 0.52 -1.19 25.43
C ILE A 272 1.35 -1.13 26.72
N SER A 273 2.25 -2.09 26.93
CA SER A 273 2.96 -2.21 28.20
C SER A 273 3.96 -1.08 28.45
N GLN A 274 4.67 -0.64 27.41
CA GLN A 274 5.80 0.31 27.48
C GLN A 274 5.62 1.57 26.64
N TYR A 275 4.84 1.51 25.57
CA TYR A 275 4.71 2.55 24.53
C TYR A 275 3.24 2.75 24.13
N VAL A 276 2.36 2.92 25.12
CA VAL A 276 0.90 2.97 24.91
C VAL A 276 0.45 4.05 23.93
N ASP A 277 1.23 5.14 23.81
CA ASP A 277 0.99 6.21 22.83
C ASP A 277 0.97 5.69 21.39
N ILE A 278 1.78 4.69 21.06
CA ILE A 278 1.74 4.04 19.73
C ILE A 278 0.36 3.43 19.50
N THR A 279 -0.17 2.71 20.49
CA THR A 279 -1.49 2.07 20.40
C THR A 279 -2.61 3.11 20.27
N ASN A 280 -2.58 4.17 21.09
CA ASN A 280 -3.55 5.26 21.02
C ASN A 280 -3.53 5.93 19.64
N VAL A 281 -2.35 6.29 19.15
CA VAL A 281 -2.16 6.96 17.85
C VAL A 281 -2.60 6.08 16.67
N LEU A 282 -2.37 4.77 16.74
CA LEU A 282 -2.81 3.84 15.69
C LEU A 282 -4.32 3.62 15.71
N LEU A 283 -4.94 3.47 16.88
CA LEU A 283 -6.39 3.36 17.00
C LEU A 283 -7.10 4.63 16.55
N GLU A 284 -6.61 5.80 16.97
CA GLU A 284 -7.13 7.09 16.52
C GLU A 284 -7.03 7.21 14.99
N PHE A 285 -5.88 6.88 14.41
CA PHE A 285 -5.71 6.94 12.96
C PHE A 285 -6.62 5.96 12.21
N LEU A 286 -6.82 4.74 12.74
CA LEU A 286 -7.77 3.79 12.15
C LEU A 286 -9.19 4.37 12.12
N PHE A 287 -9.65 5.02 13.19
CA PHE A 287 -10.94 5.70 13.20
C PHE A 287 -11.01 6.88 12.23
N LEU A 288 -9.92 7.65 12.10
CA LEU A 288 -9.85 8.72 11.10
C LEU A 288 -9.97 8.15 9.67
N LEU A 289 -9.33 7.01 9.38
CA LEU A 289 -9.46 6.35 8.08
C LEU A 289 -10.88 5.86 7.82
N ILE A 290 -11.51 5.23 8.81
CA ILE A 290 -12.89 4.76 8.69
C ILE A 290 -13.83 5.91 8.32
N GLU A 291 -13.68 7.06 8.97
CA GLU A 291 -14.55 8.22 8.78
C GLU A 291 -14.25 8.97 7.47
N ASN A 292 -12.99 9.02 7.05
CA ASN A 292 -12.55 10.00 6.05
C ASN A 292 -11.88 9.40 4.80
N TYR A 293 -11.51 8.11 4.77
CA TYR A 293 -10.80 7.54 3.62
C TYR A 293 -11.66 7.60 2.35
N GLU A 294 -12.93 7.18 2.45
CA GLU A 294 -13.93 7.45 1.42
C GLU A 294 -15.32 7.59 2.06
N VAL A 295 -15.74 8.84 2.27
CA VAL A 295 -16.97 9.21 2.99
C VAL A 295 -18.21 8.49 2.44
N ARG A 296 -18.32 8.35 1.11
CA ARG A 296 -19.45 7.67 0.45
C ARG A 296 -19.55 6.17 0.75
N ARG A 297 -18.48 5.56 1.28
CA ARG A 297 -18.37 4.14 1.56
C ARG A 297 -18.03 3.86 3.02
N LYS A 298 -18.25 4.84 3.90
CA LYS A 298 -17.94 4.74 5.32
C LYS A 298 -18.48 3.44 5.92
N GLU A 299 -19.75 3.13 5.73
CA GLU A 299 -20.40 1.94 6.30
C GLU A 299 -19.76 0.63 5.81
N ALA A 300 -19.38 0.58 4.52
CA ALA A 300 -18.71 -0.59 3.96
C ALA A 300 -17.29 -0.75 4.53
N ILE A 301 -16.55 0.35 4.69
CA ILE A 301 -15.22 0.35 5.32
C ILE A 301 -15.33 -0.07 6.78
N GLU A 302 -16.31 0.46 7.52
CA GLU A 302 -16.57 0.04 8.90
C GLU A 302 -16.78 -1.47 8.98
N GLN A 303 -17.59 -2.04 8.08
CA GLN A 303 -17.84 -3.48 8.05
C GLN A 303 -16.58 -4.30 7.74
N CYS A 304 -15.74 -3.84 6.81
CA CYS A 304 -14.46 -4.48 6.50
C CYS A 304 -13.53 -4.47 7.72
N VAL A 305 -13.45 -3.35 8.44
CA VAL A 305 -12.62 -3.22 9.64
C VAL A 305 -13.17 -4.08 10.78
N ARG A 306 -14.49 -4.13 11.00
CA ARG A 306 -15.10 -5.05 11.98
C ARG A 306 -14.79 -6.51 11.64
N CYS A 307 -14.92 -6.89 10.36
CA CYS A 307 -14.55 -8.22 9.88
C CYS A 307 -13.08 -8.54 10.16
N ALA A 308 -12.16 -7.60 9.92
CA ALA A 308 -10.75 -7.77 10.23
C ALA A 308 -10.51 -8.06 11.73
N PHE A 309 -11.13 -7.30 12.64
CA PHE A 309 -11.05 -7.57 14.08
C PHE A 309 -11.54 -8.98 14.45
N ILE A 310 -12.70 -9.39 13.92
CA ILE A 310 -13.28 -10.72 14.18
C ILE A 310 -12.35 -11.83 13.68
N VAL A 311 -11.84 -11.69 12.45
CA VAL A 311 -10.97 -12.70 11.84
C VAL A 311 -9.64 -12.82 12.57
N LEU A 312 -9.08 -11.72 13.09
CA LEU A 312 -7.87 -11.76 13.90
C LEU A 312 -8.04 -12.61 15.16
N VAL A 313 -9.19 -12.50 15.84
CA VAL A 313 -9.51 -13.36 16.99
C VAL A 313 -9.74 -14.80 16.54
N LYS A 314 -10.56 -15.01 15.50
CA LYS A 314 -10.89 -16.34 14.97
C LYS A 314 -9.65 -17.13 14.51
N LYS A 315 -8.64 -16.44 13.97
CA LYS A 315 -7.37 -17.02 13.52
C LYS A 315 -6.31 -17.12 14.63
N GLY A 316 -6.64 -16.71 15.86
CA GLY A 316 -5.76 -16.86 17.02
C GLY A 316 -4.59 -15.87 17.06
N VAL A 317 -4.64 -14.76 16.31
CA VAL A 317 -3.62 -13.70 16.40
C VAL A 317 -3.63 -13.07 17.80
N LEU A 318 -4.81 -12.98 18.41
CA LEU A 318 -5.02 -12.57 19.78
C LEU A 318 -6.18 -13.39 20.38
N PRO A 319 -6.17 -13.67 21.69
CA PRO A 319 -7.20 -14.49 22.33
C PRO A 319 -8.54 -13.78 22.43
N SER A 320 -8.55 -12.46 22.66
CA SER A 320 -9.77 -11.67 22.83
C SER A 320 -9.52 -10.19 22.55
N LEU A 321 -10.57 -9.48 22.08
CA LEU A 321 -10.56 -8.02 21.92
C LEU A 321 -10.62 -7.29 23.28
N GLU A 322 -10.92 -7.99 24.37
CA GLU A 322 -10.87 -7.46 25.75
C GLU A 322 -9.49 -6.92 26.11
N LEU A 323 -8.43 -7.44 25.49
CA LEU A 323 -7.07 -6.91 25.62
C LEU A 323 -6.95 -5.44 25.20
N LEU A 324 -7.84 -4.96 24.34
CA LEU A 324 -7.95 -3.55 23.97
C LEU A 324 -9.15 -2.87 24.67
N THR A 325 -10.34 -3.46 24.59
CA THR A 325 -11.57 -2.82 25.11
C THR A 325 -11.60 -2.69 26.62
N GLY A 326 -10.91 -3.56 27.35
CA GLY A 326 -10.75 -3.50 28.80
C GLY A 326 -9.48 -2.79 29.27
N CYS A 327 -8.58 -2.40 28.37
CA CYS A 327 -7.27 -1.89 28.75
C CYS A 327 -7.33 -0.50 29.38
N GLU A 328 -7.01 -0.37 30.66
CA GLU A 328 -7.02 0.91 31.38
C GLU A 328 -5.91 1.88 30.99
N LYS A 329 -4.83 1.38 30.36
CA LYS A 329 -3.73 2.23 29.87
C LYS A 329 -4.11 3.01 28.62
N LEU A 330 -5.10 2.54 27.86
CA LEU A 330 -5.56 3.23 26.66
C LEU A 330 -6.36 4.49 27.02
N SER A 331 -6.36 5.45 26.11
CA SER A 331 -7.22 6.63 26.23
C SER A 331 -8.68 6.20 26.46
N PRO A 332 -9.35 6.68 27.53
CA PRO A 332 -10.73 6.30 27.82
C PRO A 332 -11.69 6.57 26.66
N LEU A 333 -11.49 7.69 25.95
CA LEU A 333 -12.29 8.06 24.79
C LEU A 333 -12.12 7.07 23.63
N LEU A 334 -10.87 6.70 23.31
CA LEU A 334 -10.59 5.71 22.26
C LEU A 334 -11.13 4.33 22.62
N ARG A 335 -11.01 3.94 23.89
CA ARG A 335 -11.54 2.68 24.41
C ARG A 335 -13.07 2.62 24.30
N GLN A 336 -13.77 3.68 24.71
CA GLN A 336 -15.22 3.80 24.56
C GLN A 336 -15.65 3.75 23.08
N LYS A 337 -14.94 4.48 22.21
CA LYS A 337 -15.18 4.46 20.76
C LYS A 337 -14.99 3.05 20.17
N LEU A 338 -13.96 2.32 20.59
CA LEU A 338 -13.72 0.94 20.18
C LEU A 338 -14.83 -0.01 20.64
N VAL A 339 -15.27 0.09 21.90
CA VAL A 339 -16.39 -0.71 22.42
C VAL A 339 -17.67 -0.45 21.63
N ALA A 340 -18.00 0.81 21.37
CA ALA A 340 -19.17 1.19 20.58
C ALA A 340 -19.08 0.66 19.14
N PHE A 341 -17.91 0.82 18.51
CA PHE A 341 -17.66 0.37 17.15
C PHE A 341 -17.83 -1.15 16.99
N LEU A 342 -17.28 -1.94 17.92
CA LEU A 342 -17.36 -3.40 17.87
C LEU A 342 -18.74 -3.94 18.25
N SER A 343 -19.47 -3.26 19.13
CA SER A 343 -20.82 -3.66 19.57
C SER A 343 -21.91 -3.36 18.54
N SER A 344 -21.66 -2.44 17.59
CA SER A 344 -22.63 -2.12 16.55
C SER A 344 -22.81 -3.27 15.56
N THR A 345 -23.87 -4.07 15.73
CA THR A 345 -24.29 -5.08 14.75
C THR A 345 -24.99 -4.40 13.56
N THR A 346 -24.46 -4.54 12.35
CA THR A 346 -25.23 -4.28 11.13
C THR A 346 -25.80 -5.61 10.63
N PRO A 347 -27.12 -5.74 10.38
CA PRO A 347 -27.72 -7.01 9.99
C PRO A 347 -27.18 -7.52 8.65
N VAL A 348 -26.99 -8.85 8.58
CA VAL A 348 -26.37 -9.66 7.52
C VAL A 348 -26.94 -9.38 6.10
N ALA A 349 -28.13 -8.80 5.98
CA ALA A 349 -28.71 -8.35 4.70
C ALA A 349 -27.90 -7.24 4.00
N ALA A 350 -27.07 -6.48 4.72
CA ALA A 350 -26.18 -5.47 4.14
C ALA A 350 -24.99 -6.10 3.38
N VAL A 351 -24.66 -7.36 3.65
CA VAL A 351 -23.57 -8.08 2.98
C VAL A 351 -23.95 -8.39 1.53
N GLU A 352 -25.22 -8.76 1.26
CA GLU A 352 -25.72 -8.96 -0.11
C GLU A 352 -25.99 -7.64 -0.85
N ALA A 353 -26.39 -6.58 -0.15
CA ALA A 353 -26.55 -5.25 -0.74
C ALA A 353 -25.20 -4.61 -1.12
N CYS A 354 -24.12 -4.93 -0.41
CA CYS A 354 -22.75 -4.52 -0.75
C CYS A 354 -22.18 -5.23 -1.99
N LEU A 355 -22.82 -6.30 -2.46
CA LEU A 355 -22.30 -7.16 -3.54
C LEU A 355 -22.90 -6.87 -4.93
N LYS A 356 -23.86 -5.94 -5.05
CA LYS A 356 -24.49 -5.62 -6.34
C LYS A 356 -23.90 -4.38 -7.01
N PRO A 357 -23.77 -4.37 -8.35
CA PRO A 357 -23.48 -3.15 -9.10
C PRO A 357 -24.59 -2.11 -8.88
N ILE A 358 -24.19 -0.83 -8.80
CA ILE A 358 -25.06 0.33 -8.48
C ILE A 358 -26.32 0.42 -9.37
N ASN A 359 -26.29 -0.14 -10.58
CA ASN A 359 -27.42 -0.12 -11.52
C ASN A 359 -28.67 -0.90 -11.09
N GLU A 360 -28.59 -1.82 -10.12
CA GLU A 360 -29.78 -2.55 -9.65
C GLU A 360 -30.48 -1.86 -8.46
N VAL A 361 -29.73 -1.12 -7.64
CA VAL A 361 -30.29 -0.43 -6.46
C VAL A 361 -31.17 0.75 -6.89
N SER A 362 -30.82 1.42 -8.00
CA SER A 362 -31.59 2.52 -8.57
C SER A 362 -32.96 2.08 -9.09
N LYS A 363 -33.05 0.91 -9.74
CA LYS A 363 -34.33 0.37 -10.26
C LYS A 363 -35.27 -0.09 -9.14
N ALA A 364 -34.73 -0.67 -8.07
CA ALA A 364 -35.55 -1.08 -6.92
C ALA A 364 -36.13 0.12 -6.13
N ALA A 365 -35.38 1.22 -6.05
CA ALA A 365 -35.84 2.46 -5.43
C ALA A 365 -36.92 3.18 -6.27
N GLU A 366 -36.84 3.12 -7.61
CA GLU A 366 -37.87 3.67 -8.51
C GLU A 366 -39.16 2.85 -8.53
N LEU A 367 -39.08 1.51 -8.46
CA LEU A 367 -40.28 0.67 -8.37
C LEU A 367 -41.03 0.85 -7.05
N LYS A 368 -40.33 1.04 -5.92
CA LYS A 368 -40.98 1.32 -4.62
C LYS A 368 -41.67 2.68 -4.58
N LYS A 369 -41.14 3.70 -5.29
CA LYS A 369 -41.80 5.01 -5.41
C LYS A 369 -43.09 4.98 -6.22
N ARG A 370 -43.25 4.05 -7.17
CA ARG A 370 -44.50 3.91 -7.96
C ARG A 370 -45.61 3.14 -7.26
N VAL A 371 -45.31 2.34 -6.22
CA VAL A 371 -46.33 1.56 -5.49
C VAL A 371 -46.95 2.35 -4.32
N CYS A 372 -46.32 3.44 -3.87
CA CYS A 372 -46.87 4.35 -2.86
C CYS A 372 -47.49 5.63 -3.45
N SER A 373 -47.81 5.61 -4.75
CA SER A 373 -48.53 6.69 -5.42
C SER A 373 -49.54 6.07 -6.38
N ASN A 374 -50.56 5.44 -5.80
CA ASN A 374 -51.90 5.27 -6.34
C ASN A 374 -52.85 4.97 -5.18
#